data_AF-A0A427B8Y9-F1
#
_entry.id   AF-A0A427B8Y9-F1
#
_cell.length_a   1.000
_cell.length_b   1.000
_cell.length_c   1.000
_cell.angle_alpha   90.00
_cell.angle_beta   90.00
_cell.angle_gamma   90.00
#
_symmetry.space_group_name_H-M   'P 1'
#
loop_
_entity.id
_entity.type
_entity.pdbx_description
1 polymer ?
#
loop_
_entity_poly.entity_id
_entity_poly.type
_entity_poly.pdbx_seq_one_letter_code
_entity_poly.pdbx_strand_id
1 'polypeptide(L)'
;MANHWVMEIHDRLNNNETSSEMQRWSKQSIYKVPACIKDLNRKAYQPQVVSFGPFHHGDPDVRPMEEHKLRALVHFLKRAKKQLDEFVAAMKEVVPQLQDAYQGLDEQWKKDKERFLQLMILDGCFMLEIMRVATGASSDYAFNDPIFSSHGMLYTVPYIKRDMMMIENQLPLLALDRLVSVETSKPKVKYDDQL
;
A
#
# COMPACT_ATOMS: atom_id res chain seq x y z
N MET A 1 -0.34 -47.13 1.85
CA MET A 1 -0.94 -45.78 1.89
C MET A 1 -0.10 -44.90 0.98
N ALA A 2 -0.67 -44.34 -0.09
CA ALA A 2 0.09 -43.46 -0.99
C ALA A 2 0.50 -42.19 -0.21
N ASN A 3 1.77 -41.80 -0.31
CA ASN A 3 2.29 -40.60 0.34
C ASN A 3 1.58 -39.37 -0.25
N HIS A 4 0.86 -38.61 0.58
CA HIS A 4 0.11 -37.41 0.17
C HIS A 4 0.95 -36.46 -0.69
N TRP A 5 2.21 -36.21 -0.29
CA TRP A 5 3.11 -35.34 -1.05
C TRP A 5 3.48 -35.92 -2.43
N VAL A 6 3.56 -37.24 -2.56
CA VAL A 6 3.81 -37.90 -3.85
C VAL A 6 2.60 -37.73 -4.77
N MET A 7 1.38 -37.87 -4.25
CA MET A 7 0.16 -37.63 -5.03
C MET A 7 0.03 -36.18 -5.47
N GLU A 8 0.37 -35.23 -4.60
CA GLU A 8 0.37 -33.80 -4.91
C GLU A 8 1.35 -33.46 -6.06
N ILE A 9 2.56 -34.03 -6.03
CA ILE A 9 3.55 -33.81 -7.10
C ILE A 9 3.10 -34.45 -8.42
N HIS A 10 2.50 -35.66 -8.38
CA HIS A 10 1.99 -36.30 -9.59
C HIS A 10 0.82 -35.50 -10.22
N ASP A 11 -0.05 -34.91 -9.41
CA ASP A 11 -1.14 -34.06 -9.89
C ASP A 11 -0.59 -32.81 -10.61
N ARG A 12 0.39 -32.13 -10.01
CA ARG A 12 1.05 -30.95 -10.61
C ARG A 12 1.80 -31.27 -11.90
N LEU A 13 2.43 -32.45 -11.99
CA LEU A 13 3.12 -32.88 -13.21
C LEU A 13 2.16 -33.22 -14.36
N ASN A 14 0.93 -33.66 -14.04
CA ASN A 14 -0.07 -34.05 -15.03
C ASN A 14 -0.92 -32.86 -15.50
N ASN A 15 -1.05 -31.82 -14.68
CA ASN A 15 -1.72 -30.58 -15.05
C ASN A 15 -0.71 -29.65 -15.75
N ASN A 16 -1.06 -29.10 -16.91
CA ASN A 16 -0.18 -28.17 -17.66
C ASN A 16 -0.22 -26.78 -16.97
N GLU A 17 0.37 -26.70 -15.78
CA GLU A 17 0.26 -25.60 -14.80
C GLU A 17 0.95 -24.30 -15.21
N THR A 18 1.71 -24.26 -16.32
CA THR A 18 2.49 -23.07 -16.69
C THR A 18 1.66 -21.79 -16.79
N SER A 19 0.41 -21.88 -17.26
CA SER A 19 -0.50 -20.74 -17.34
C SER A 19 -1.09 -20.34 -15.97
N SER A 20 -1.36 -21.31 -15.08
CA SER A 20 -1.89 -21.03 -13.73
C SER A 20 -0.78 -20.52 -12.80
N GLU A 21 0.45 -20.98 -12.97
CA GLU A 21 1.64 -20.44 -12.32
C GLU A 21 1.89 -19.00 -12.76
N MET A 22 1.92 -18.71 -14.06
CA MET A 22 2.06 -17.34 -14.56
C MET A 22 1.00 -16.41 -13.97
N GLN A 23 -0.28 -16.81 -13.95
CA GLN A 23 -1.37 -16.02 -13.35
C GLN A 23 -1.22 -15.84 -11.83
N ARG A 24 -0.59 -16.78 -11.12
CA ARG A 24 -0.34 -16.65 -9.69
C ARG A 24 0.76 -15.64 -9.41
N TRP A 25 1.83 -15.66 -10.20
CA TRP A 25 2.98 -14.80 -10.01
C TRP A 25 2.73 -13.37 -10.52
N SER A 26 1.89 -13.19 -11.55
CA SER A 26 1.52 -11.87 -12.07
C SER A 26 0.71 -11.04 -11.08
N LYS A 27 0.06 -11.67 -10.10
CA LYS A 27 -0.71 -10.97 -9.06
C LYS A 27 0.17 -10.29 -8.01
N GLN A 28 1.35 -10.84 -7.72
CA GLN A 28 2.22 -10.35 -6.65
C GLN A 28 3.11 -9.20 -7.15
N SER A 29 3.10 -8.10 -6.41
CA SER A 29 3.94 -6.92 -6.73
C SER A 29 4.67 -6.35 -5.51
N ILE A 30 4.36 -6.82 -4.29
CA ILE A 30 4.99 -6.37 -3.05
C ILE A 30 5.56 -7.58 -2.33
N TYR A 31 6.89 -7.60 -2.20
CA TYR A 31 7.65 -8.76 -1.77
C TYR A 31 8.28 -8.54 -0.40
N LYS A 32 8.39 -9.62 0.39
CA LYS A 32 9.20 -9.60 1.62
C LYS A 32 10.65 -9.86 1.26
N VAL A 33 11.54 -9.04 1.79
CA VAL A 33 12.98 -9.18 1.61
C VAL A 33 13.45 -10.38 2.43
N PRO A 34 14.22 -11.30 1.83
CA PRO A 34 14.81 -12.43 2.54
C PRO A 34 15.60 -11.97 3.76
N ALA A 35 15.49 -12.70 4.87
CA ALA A 35 16.14 -12.36 6.13
C ALA A 35 17.67 -12.19 5.97
N CYS A 36 18.32 -13.03 5.16
CA CYS A 36 19.74 -12.94 4.88
C CYS A 36 20.17 -11.60 4.24
N ILE A 37 19.30 -10.97 3.45
CA ILE A 37 19.55 -9.66 2.86
C ILE A 37 19.26 -8.55 3.88
N LYS A 38 18.16 -8.67 4.64
CA LYS A 38 17.81 -7.69 5.68
C LYS A 38 18.86 -7.59 6.77
N ASP A 39 19.46 -8.70 7.17
CA ASP A 39 20.47 -8.72 8.23
C ASP A 39 21.78 -8.05 7.80
N LEU A 40 22.06 -7.91 6.50
CA LEU A 40 23.21 -7.14 6.01
C LEU A 40 23.01 -5.64 6.24
N ASN A 41 21.78 -5.13 6.10
CA ASN A 41 21.46 -3.73 6.34
C ASN A 41 19.99 -3.51 6.67
N ARG A 42 19.61 -3.69 7.94
CA ARG A 42 18.21 -3.54 8.38
C ARG A 42 17.64 -2.16 8.09
N LYS A 43 18.45 -1.11 8.21
CA LYS A 43 18.05 0.29 7.97
C LYS A 43 17.69 0.58 6.51
N ALA A 44 18.08 -0.28 5.56
CA ALA A 44 17.70 -0.14 4.15
C ALA A 44 16.30 -0.70 3.84
N TYR A 45 15.77 -1.57 4.71
CA TYR A 45 14.52 -2.30 4.46
C TYR A 45 13.43 -2.03 5.50
N GLN A 46 13.78 -1.45 6.65
CA GLN A 46 12.83 -1.08 7.69
C GLN A 46 12.53 0.42 7.65
N PRO A 47 11.24 0.83 7.56
CA PRO A 47 10.86 2.23 7.63
C PRO A 47 11.23 2.83 8.99
N GLN A 48 11.56 4.12 9.00
CA GLN A 48 12.04 4.80 10.21
C GLN A 48 11.10 5.90 10.71
N VAL A 49 10.23 6.41 9.83
CA VAL A 49 9.36 7.55 10.09
C VAL A 49 7.91 7.21 9.81
N VAL A 50 7.64 6.41 8.76
CA VAL A 50 6.27 6.05 8.39
C VAL A 50 6.19 4.68 7.75
N SER A 51 5.25 3.85 8.21
CA SER A 51 4.87 2.62 7.52
C SER A 51 3.80 2.88 6.47
N PHE A 52 3.83 2.14 5.37
CA PHE A 52 2.77 2.03 4.38
C PHE A 52 2.46 0.57 4.15
N GLY A 53 1.18 0.24 4.18
CA GLY A 53 0.71 -1.12 4.02
C GLY A 53 0.95 -2.00 5.25
N PRO A 54 0.66 -3.30 5.13
CA PRO A 54 0.49 -4.21 6.25
C PRO A 54 1.78 -4.69 6.90
N PHE A 55 2.93 -4.65 6.20
CA PHE A 55 4.16 -5.33 6.67
C PHE A 55 4.82 -4.67 7.87
N HIS A 56 4.74 -3.34 7.98
CA HIS A 56 5.30 -2.56 9.09
C HIS A 56 4.22 -1.85 9.93
N HIS A 57 2.95 -2.19 9.70
CA HIS A 57 1.85 -1.53 10.40
C HIS A 57 1.85 -1.88 11.89
N GLY A 58 1.87 -0.84 12.73
CA GLY A 58 1.85 -0.98 14.19
C GLY A 58 3.23 -1.06 14.83
N ASP A 59 4.31 -1.01 14.05
CA ASP A 59 5.67 -0.92 14.58
C ASP A 59 5.81 0.32 15.49
N PRO A 60 6.38 0.20 16.70
CA PRO A 60 6.41 1.29 17.67
C PRO A 60 7.06 2.57 17.14
N ASP A 61 8.09 2.42 16.30
CA ASP A 61 8.91 3.54 15.80
C ASP A 61 8.17 4.40 14.76
N VAL A 62 7.20 3.83 14.03
CA VAL A 62 6.44 4.51 12.97
C VAL A 62 5.02 4.87 13.38
N ARG A 63 4.54 4.31 14.50
CA ARG A 63 3.20 4.56 15.05
C ARG A 63 2.85 6.03 15.26
N PRO A 64 3.77 6.95 15.66
CA PRO A 64 3.43 8.37 15.79
C PRO A 64 2.87 8.99 14.51
N MET A 65 3.20 8.45 13.33
CA MET A 65 2.73 8.99 12.06
C MET A 65 1.24 8.71 11.79
N GLU A 66 0.62 7.73 12.46
CA GLU A 66 -0.78 7.35 12.20
C GLU A 66 -1.77 8.50 12.43
N GLU A 67 -1.51 9.38 13.41
CA GLU A 67 -2.33 10.58 13.63
C GLU A 67 -2.25 11.55 12.43
N HIS A 68 -1.07 11.67 11.83
CA HIS A 68 -0.85 12.54 10.69
C HIS A 68 -1.47 12.00 9.40
N LYS A 69 -1.55 10.67 9.25
CA LYS A 69 -2.31 10.02 8.16
C LYS A 69 -3.80 10.29 8.28
N LEU A 70 -4.36 10.20 9.49
CA LEU A 70 -5.76 10.54 9.75
C LEU A 70 -6.05 12.01 9.40
N ARG A 71 -5.18 12.94 9.85
CA ARG A 71 -5.28 14.35 9.46
C ARG A 71 -5.26 14.52 7.94
N ALA A 72 -4.32 13.87 7.26
CA ALA A 72 -4.19 13.96 5.82
C ALA A 72 -5.43 13.43 5.07
N LEU A 73 -6.04 12.33 5.55
CA LEU A 73 -7.30 11.84 5.01
C LEU A 73 -8.41 12.90 5.10
N VAL A 74 -8.53 13.60 6.23
CA VAL A 74 -9.54 14.67 6.38
C VAL A 74 -9.32 15.79 5.37
N HIS A 75 -8.07 16.24 5.19
CA HIS A 75 -7.73 17.26 4.19
C HIS A 75 -8.01 16.76 2.76
N PHE A 76 -7.65 15.52 2.46
CA PHE A 76 -7.89 14.88 1.17
C PHE A 76 -9.38 14.85 0.82
N LEU A 77 -10.23 14.39 1.74
CA LEU A 77 -11.69 14.34 1.55
C LEU A 77 -12.30 15.74 1.36
N LYS A 78 -11.86 16.73 2.16
CA LYS A 78 -12.32 18.12 2.04
C LYS A 78 -12.02 18.71 0.66
N ARG A 79 -10.82 18.46 0.13
CA ARG A 79 -10.44 18.93 -1.21
C ARG A 79 -11.15 18.18 -2.32
N ALA A 80 -11.30 16.86 -2.18
CA ALA A 80 -12.06 16.04 -3.12
C ALA A 80 -13.54 16.46 -3.19
N LYS A 81 -14.09 17.00 -2.09
CA LYS A 81 -15.54 17.27 -1.92
C LYS A 81 -16.36 15.99 -2.11
N LYS A 82 -15.85 14.91 -1.53
CA LYS A 82 -16.37 13.55 -1.64
C LYS A 82 -16.56 12.94 -0.26
N GLN A 83 -17.52 12.05 -0.13
CA GLN A 83 -17.75 11.32 1.11
C GLN A 83 -16.79 10.14 1.23
N LEU A 84 -16.36 9.82 2.45
CA LEU A 84 -15.49 8.66 2.71
C LEU A 84 -16.08 7.36 2.15
N ASP A 85 -17.41 7.21 2.23
CA ASP A 85 -18.14 6.04 1.73
C ASP A 85 -17.92 5.78 0.23
N GLU A 86 -17.70 6.83 -0.58
CA GLU A 86 -17.40 6.69 -2.02
C GLU A 86 -16.04 6.00 -2.22
N PHE A 87 -15.04 6.37 -1.41
CA PHE A 87 -13.71 5.74 -1.46
C PHE A 87 -13.73 4.33 -0.91
N VAL A 88 -14.44 4.10 0.20
CA VAL A 88 -14.62 2.76 0.79
C VAL A 88 -15.28 1.83 -0.22
N ALA A 89 -16.36 2.27 -0.88
CA ALA A 89 -17.05 1.48 -1.90
C ALA A 89 -16.12 1.13 -3.07
N ALA A 90 -15.40 2.12 -3.62
CA ALA A 90 -14.48 1.89 -4.74
C ALA A 90 -13.32 0.97 -4.38
N MET A 91 -12.78 1.07 -3.17
CA MET A 91 -11.69 0.23 -2.70
C MET A 91 -12.17 -1.20 -2.40
N LYS A 92 -13.40 -1.35 -1.88
CA LYS A 92 -14.01 -2.66 -1.57
C LYS A 92 -14.09 -3.59 -2.78
N GLU A 93 -14.31 -3.04 -3.97
CA GLU A 93 -14.36 -3.78 -5.23
C GLU A 93 -13.03 -4.48 -5.60
N VAL A 94 -11.92 -3.99 -5.06
CA VAL A 94 -10.58 -4.47 -5.44
C VAL A 94 -9.79 -5.12 -4.30
N VAL A 95 -10.41 -5.32 -3.12
CA VAL A 95 -9.74 -5.90 -1.95
C VAL A 95 -9.01 -7.21 -2.27
N PRO A 96 -9.60 -8.18 -3.01
CA PRO A 96 -8.90 -9.41 -3.34
C PRO A 96 -7.60 -9.15 -4.12
N GLN A 97 -7.63 -8.27 -5.12
CA GLN A 97 -6.45 -7.90 -5.91
C GLN A 97 -5.39 -7.18 -5.05
N LEU A 98 -5.83 -6.31 -4.13
CA LEU A 98 -4.92 -5.62 -3.22
C LEU A 98 -4.27 -6.59 -2.23
N GLN A 99 -4.99 -7.60 -1.74
CA GLN A 99 -4.43 -8.63 -0.86
C GLN A 99 -3.48 -9.56 -1.63
N ASP A 100 -3.86 -9.98 -2.83
CA ASP A 100 -3.06 -10.84 -3.72
C ASP A 100 -1.74 -10.16 -4.17
N ALA A 101 -1.68 -8.83 -4.14
CA ALA A 101 -0.47 -8.06 -4.43
C ALA A 101 0.67 -8.30 -3.43
N TYR A 102 0.38 -8.73 -2.21
CA TYR A 102 1.39 -8.93 -1.16
C TYR A 102 1.84 -10.40 -1.06
N GLN A 103 3.15 -10.61 -1.15
CA GLN A 103 3.77 -11.90 -0.88
C GLN A 103 3.69 -12.22 0.61
N GLY A 104 2.98 -13.30 0.96
CA GLY A 104 2.92 -13.79 2.35
C GLY A 104 2.24 -12.78 3.30
N LEU A 105 1.14 -12.17 2.83
CA LEU A 105 0.27 -11.33 3.66
C LEU A 105 -0.26 -12.12 4.86
N ASP A 106 -0.17 -11.54 6.05
CA ASP A 106 -0.61 -12.20 7.28
C ASP A 106 -2.11 -12.47 7.26
N GLU A 107 -2.52 -13.60 7.83
CA GLU A 107 -3.93 -14.05 7.84
C GLU A 107 -4.89 -13.06 8.51
N GLN A 108 -4.41 -12.25 9.45
CA GLN A 108 -5.22 -11.19 10.06
C GLN A 108 -5.74 -10.20 9.01
N TRP A 109 -4.90 -9.82 8.05
CA TRP A 109 -5.25 -8.86 7.00
C TRP A 109 -6.13 -9.47 5.91
N LYS A 110 -6.06 -10.80 5.73
CA LYS A 110 -6.94 -11.53 4.82
C LYS A 110 -8.36 -11.66 5.39
N LYS A 111 -8.47 -11.95 6.68
CA LYS A 111 -9.74 -12.16 7.39
C LYS A 111 -10.47 -10.85 7.68
N ASP A 112 -9.75 -9.85 8.17
CA ASP A 112 -10.31 -8.54 8.52
C ASP A 112 -10.19 -7.56 7.34
N LYS A 113 -11.12 -7.70 6.40
CA LYS A 113 -11.15 -6.88 5.19
C LYS A 113 -11.45 -5.40 5.48
N GLU A 114 -12.20 -5.10 6.54
CA GLU A 114 -12.54 -3.72 6.90
C GLU A 114 -11.31 -2.98 7.43
N ARG A 115 -10.57 -3.61 8.34
CA ARG A 115 -9.30 -3.06 8.83
C ARG A 115 -8.27 -2.93 7.72
N PHE A 116 -8.20 -3.90 6.81
CA PHE A 116 -7.30 -3.81 5.64
C PHE A 116 -7.70 -2.65 4.72
N LEU A 117 -8.99 -2.46 4.45
CA LEU A 117 -9.49 -1.33 3.66
C LEU A 117 -9.14 0.01 4.31
N GLN A 118 -9.37 0.13 5.61
CA GLN A 118 -9.03 1.33 6.37
C GLN A 118 -7.53 1.67 6.23
N LEU A 119 -6.66 0.66 6.36
CA LEU A 119 -5.23 0.81 6.18
C LEU A 119 -4.88 1.33 4.78
N MET A 120 -5.41 0.67 3.72
CA MET A 120 -5.13 1.06 2.33
C MET A 120 -5.58 2.50 2.02
N ILE A 121 -6.74 2.92 2.54
CA ILE A 121 -7.27 4.26 2.32
C ILE A 121 -6.43 5.31 3.06
N LEU A 122 -6.13 5.09 4.35
CA LEU A 122 -5.33 6.03 5.14
C LEU A 122 -3.94 6.21 4.54
N ASP A 123 -3.26 5.10 4.28
CA ASP A 123 -1.89 5.09 3.77
C ASP A 123 -1.84 5.66 2.35
N GLY A 124 -2.81 5.30 1.50
CA GLY A 124 -2.89 5.79 0.13
C GLY A 124 -3.17 7.29 0.05
N CYS A 125 -4.12 7.80 0.85
CA CYS A 125 -4.38 9.24 0.93
C CYS A 125 -3.15 9.99 1.45
N PHE A 126 -2.49 9.50 2.50
CA PHE A 126 -1.27 10.14 3.00
C PHE A 126 -0.15 10.16 1.95
N MET A 127 0.04 9.06 1.22
CA MET A 127 1.02 9.00 0.13
C MET A 127 0.73 10.00 -0.98
N LEU A 128 -0.53 10.08 -1.43
CA LEU A 128 -0.97 11.05 -2.45
C LEU A 128 -0.78 12.50 -1.99
N GLU A 129 -0.99 12.78 -0.70
CA GLU A 129 -0.77 14.09 -0.12
C GLU A 129 0.70 14.50 -0.15
N ILE A 130 1.60 13.59 0.23
CA ILE A 130 3.04 13.82 0.15
C ILE A 130 3.49 14.05 -1.30
N MET A 131 2.94 13.30 -2.25
CA MET A 131 3.21 13.50 -3.68
C MET A 131 2.72 14.86 -4.18
N ARG A 132 1.54 15.30 -3.73
CA ARG A 132 0.94 16.59 -4.10
C ARG A 132 1.79 17.78 -3.65
N VAL A 133 2.24 17.78 -2.40
CA VAL A 133 3.11 18.87 -1.91
C VAL A 133 4.50 18.83 -2.55
N ALA A 134 4.98 17.65 -2.94
CA ALA A 134 6.25 17.50 -3.64
C ALA A 134 6.25 18.12 -5.05
N THR A 135 5.08 18.24 -5.70
CA THR A 135 4.94 18.87 -7.02
C THR A 135 4.65 20.37 -6.95
N GLY A 136 4.71 20.97 -5.76
CA GLY A 136 4.49 22.41 -5.56
C GLY A 136 3.02 22.82 -5.62
N ALA A 137 2.08 21.86 -5.51
CA ALA A 137 0.67 22.20 -5.40
C ALA A 137 0.39 22.96 -4.09
N SER A 138 -0.55 23.91 -4.15
CA SER A 138 -0.96 24.69 -2.98
C SER A 138 -1.44 23.78 -1.85
N SER A 139 -0.85 23.95 -0.67
CA SER A 139 -1.16 23.23 0.56
C SER A 139 -2.18 24.05 1.35
N ASP A 140 -3.35 23.48 1.64
CA ASP A 140 -4.35 24.07 2.54
C ASP A 140 -4.08 23.73 4.02
N TYR A 141 -2.91 23.18 4.33
CA TYR A 141 -2.46 22.91 5.68
C TYR A 141 -2.03 24.19 6.38
N ALA A 142 -2.09 24.17 7.72
CA ALA A 142 -1.66 25.28 8.53
C ALA A 142 -0.15 25.55 8.34
N PHE A 143 0.25 26.82 8.44
CA PHE A 143 1.65 27.23 8.29
C PHE A 143 2.61 26.56 9.30
N ASN A 144 2.08 26.07 10.43
CA ASN A 144 2.79 25.37 11.48
C ASN A 144 2.53 23.85 11.49
N ASP A 145 1.96 23.29 10.41
CA ASP A 145 1.79 21.84 10.28
C ASP A 145 3.16 21.14 10.34
N PRO A 146 3.34 20.07 11.13
CA PRO A 146 4.65 19.43 11.30
C PRO A 146 5.18 18.71 10.04
N ILE A 147 4.32 18.45 9.05
CA ILE A 147 4.67 17.74 7.81
C ILE A 147 4.48 18.63 6.59
N PHE A 148 3.31 19.24 6.45
CA PHE A 148 2.87 19.89 5.23
C PHE A 148 3.13 21.42 5.22
N SER A 149 3.78 21.96 6.26
CA SER A 149 4.33 23.32 6.26
C SER A 149 5.66 23.41 5.51
N SER A 150 6.14 24.61 5.21
CA SER A 150 7.48 24.82 4.64
C SER A 150 8.60 24.17 5.46
N HIS A 151 8.47 24.14 6.79
CA HIS A 151 9.44 23.47 7.67
C HIS A 151 9.37 21.94 7.52
N GLY A 152 8.16 21.37 7.59
CA GLY A 152 7.97 19.93 7.42
C GLY A 152 8.39 19.45 6.03
N MET A 153 8.16 20.25 4.99
CA MET A 153 8.61 19.98 3.63
C MET A 153 10.14 19.91 3.51
N LEU A 154 10.85 20.75 4.25
CA LEU A 154 12.31 20.79 4.22
C LEU A 154 12.93 19.66 5.06
N TYR A 155 12.38 19.36 6.23
CA TYR A 155 13.03 18.49 7.22
C TYR A 155 12.35 17.14 7.42
N THR A 156 11.04 17.01 7.25
CA THR A 156 10.29 15.78 7.54
C THR A 156 10.02 14.96 6.27
N VAL A 157 9.54 15.62 5.21
CA VAL A 157 9.14 14.97 3.95
C VAL A 157 10.26 14.19 3.25
N PRO A 158 11.55 14.60 3.28
CA PRO A 158 12.62 13.77 2.70
C PRO A 158 12.72 12.36 3.31
N TYR A 159 12.50 12.23 4.62
CA TYR A 159 12.53 10.92 5.30
C TYR A 159 11.28 10.10 4.97
N ILE A 160 10.11 10.74 4.89
CA ILE A 160 8.87 10.09 4.44
C ILE A 160 9.05 9.54 3.03
N LYS A 161 9.61 10.33 2.10
CA LYS A 161 9.86 9.90 0.72
C LYS A 161 10.84 8.73 0.65
N ARG A 162 11.86 8.71 1.50
CA ARG A 162 12.79 7.59 1.59
C ARG A 162 12.05 6.31 2.02
N ASP A 163 11.21 6.39 3.04
CA ASP A 163 10.41 5.25 3.51
C ASP A 163 9.38 4.81 2.46
N MET A 164 8.82 5.74 1.67
CA MET A 164 7.95 5.44 0.51
C MET A 164 8.66 4.68 -0.61
N MET A 165 9.99 4.63 -0.65
CA MET A 165 10.77 3.88 -1.67
C MET A 165 11.22 2.50 -1.17
N MET A 166 10.96 2.16 0.10
CA MET A 166 11.39 0.88 0.66
C MET A 166 10.47 -0.26 0.20
N ILE A 167 11.06 -1.35 -0.27
CA ILE A 167 10.33 -2.46 -0.91
C ILE A 167 9.30 -3.15 0.00
N GLU A 168 9.55 -3.27 1.31
CA GLU A 168 8.59 -3.82 2.28
C GLU A 168 7.54 -2.79 2.74
N ASN A 169 7.63 -1.55 2.26
CA ASN A 169 6.84 -0.41 2.72
C ASN A 169 6.04 0.23 1.58
N GLN A 170 5.39 -0.61 0.77
CA GLN A 170 4.68 -0.22 -0.45
C GLN A 170 3.17 -0.42 -0.35
N LEU A 171 2.45 0.29 -1.21
CA LEU A 171 1.03 0.04 -1.49
C LEU A 171 0.88 -0.42 -2.95
N PRO A 172 -0.10 -1.30 -3.27
CA PRO A 172 -0.37 -1.64 -4.65
C PRO A 172 -0.79 -0.38 -5.41
N LEU A 173 -0.25 -0.15 -6.61
CA LEU A 173 -0.60 1.01 -7.44
C LEU A 173 -2.11 1.11 -7.68
N LEU A 174 -2.79 -0.04 -7.78
CA LEU A 174 -4.24 -0.14 -7.90
C LEU A 174 -4.99 0.57 -6.77
N ALA A 175 -4.46 0.58 -5.53
CA ALA A 175 -5.07 1.32 -4.43
C ALA A 175 -5.04 2.82 -4.69
N LEU A 176 -3.90 3.35 -5.15
CA LEU A 176 -3.74 4.77 -5.48
C LEU A 176 -4.61 5.16 -6.68
N ASP A 177 -4.69 4.32 -7.72
CA ASP A 177 -5.58 4.51 -8.87
C ASP A 177 -7.04 4.66 -8.43
N ARG A 178 -7.51 3.79 -7.54
CA ARG A 178 -8.90 3.86 -7.03
C ARG A 178 -9.16 5.15 -6.27
N LEU A 179 -8.24 5.57 -5.41
CA LEU A 179 -8.37 6.84 -4.67
C LEU A 179 -8.43 8.03 -5.62
N VAL A 180 -7.50 8.12 -6.59
CA VAL A 180 -7.45 9.22 -7.56
C VAL A 180 -8.66 9.21 -8.50
N SER A 181 -9.14 8.03 -8.91
CA SER A 181 -10.34 7.90 -9.75
C SER A 181 -11.57 8.50 -9.07
N VAL A 182 -11.77 8.18 -7.78
CA VAL A 182 -12.89 8.75 -7.00
C VAL A 182 -12.69 10.24 -6.77
N GLU A 183 -11.48 10.68 -6.40
CA GLU A 183 -11.16 12.10 -6.19
C GLU A 183 -11.47 12.94 -7.43
N THR A 184 -11.03 12.48 -8.60
CA THR A 184 -11.13 13.25 -9.85
C THR A 184 -12.41 12.99 -10.62
N SER A 185 -13.27 12.08 -10.15
CA SER A 185 -14.44 11.58 -10.88
C SER A 185 -14.09 11.07 -12.30
N LYS A 186 -12.84 10.64 -12.51
CA LYS A 186 -12.36 10.10 -13.78
C LYS A 186 -12.61 8.59 -13.83
N PRO A 187 -12.84 8.04 -15.04
CA PRO A 187 -12.95 6.60 -15.20
C PRO A 187 -11.63 5.92 -14.83
N LYS A 188 -11.76 4.71 -14.28
CA LYS A 188 -10.66 3.82 -13.88
C LYS A 188 -9.63 3.70 -15.00
N VAL A 189 -8.33 3.82 -14.69
CA VAL A 189 -7.29 3.47 -15.65
C VAL A 189 -7.36 1.96 -15.87
N LYS A 190 -7.62 1.53 -17.11
CA LYS A 190 -7.52 0.11 -17.48
C LYS A 190 -6.03 -0.20 -17.63
N TYR A 191 -5.48 -0.97 -16.70
CA TYR A 191 -4.17 -1.59 -16.90
C TYR A 191 -4.40 -2.79 -17.83
N ASP A 192 -3.65 -2.85 -18.94
CA ASP A 192 -3.65 -4.01 -19.81
C ASP A 192 -3.04 -5.17 -19.04
N ASP A 193 -3.79 -6.27 -18.84
CA ASP A 193 -3.31 -7.51 -18.23
C ASP A 193 -2.35 -8.29 -19.16
N GLN A 194 -1.58 -7.58 -20.00
CA GLN A 194 -0.60 -8.14 -20.94
C GLN A 194 0.82 -7.72 -20.57
N LEU A 195 1.31 -8.24 -19.44
CA LEU A 195 2.74 -8.48 -19.19
C LEU A 195 2.90 -9.82 -18.47
#